data_AF-Q8XPF5-F1
#
_entry.id   AF-Q8XPF5-F1
#
_cell.length_a   1.000
_cell.length_b   1.000
_cell.length_c   1.000
_cell.angle_alpha   90.00
_cell.angle_beta   90.00
_cell.angle_gamma   90.00
#
_symmetry.space_group_name_H-M   'P 1'
#
loop_
_entity.id
_entity.type
_entity.pdbx_description
1 polymer ?
#
loop_
_entity_poly.entity_id
_entity_poly.type
_entity_poly.pdbx_seq_one_letter_code
_entity_poly.pdbx_strand_id
1 'polypeptide(L)'
;MSLCIINSQGVAIRINVSDISVTSRSAMGVKLMRTLEDEAVVTIAKISGDTNEEEEEITLLDESEDTNIIVEEVATEVKDEEN
;
A
#
# COMPACT_ATOMS: atom_id res chain seq x y z
N MET A 1 -4.31 -0.29 -10.88
CA MET A 1 -4.95 -0.22 -9.53
C MET A 1 -4.31 -1.23 -8.59
N SER A 2 -3.90 -0.79 -7.40
CA SER A 2 -3.28 -1.63 -6.37
C SER A 2 -3.84 -1.33 -4.97
N LEU A 3 -3.56 -2.22 -4.02
CA LEU A 3 -3.88 -2.08 -2.60
C LEU A 3 -2.58 -2.03 -1.80
N CYS A 4 -2.46 -1.13 -0.85
CA CYS A 4 -1.38 -1.13 0.13
C CYS A 4 -1.94 -1.58 1.49
N ILE A 5 -1.21 -2.47 2.18
CA ILE A 5 -1.54 -2.96 3.51
C ILE A 5 -0.37 -2.63 4.43
N ILE A 6 -0.66 -2.08 5.61
CA ILE A 6 0.35 -1.68 6.59
C ILE A 6 0.07 -2.39 7.91
N ASN A 7 1.10 -2.98 8.51
CA ASN A 7 1.03 -3.62 9.82
C ASN A 7 1.46 -2.67 10.96
N SER A 8 1.24 -3.10 12.20
CA SER A 8 1.62 -2.38 13.42
C SER A 8 3.12 -2.12 13.56
N GLN A 9 3.96 -2.81 12.77
CA GLN A 9 5.41 -2.65 12.75
C GLN A 9 5.88 -1.65 11.67
N GLY A 10 4.96 -1.02 10.94
CA GLY A 10 5.28 -0.07 9.87
C GLY A 10 5.73 -0.71 8.55
N VAL A 11 5.55 -2.04 8.39
CA VAL A 11 5.80 -2.72 7.12
C VAL A 11 4.62 -2.50 6.19
N ALA A 12 4.88 -1.89 5.04
CA ALA A 12 3.91 -1.67 3.98
C ALA A 12 4.08 -2.70 2.85
N ILE A 13 2.98 -3.29 2.37
CA ILE A 13 2.95 -4.26 1.28
C ILE A 13 1.98 -3.76 0.21
N ARG A 14 2.48 -3.52 -1.01
CA ARG A 14 1.67 -3.23 -2.20
C ARG A 14 1.29 -4.53 -2.91
N ILE A 15 0.00 -4.71 -3.18
CA ILE A 15 -0.58 -5.89 -3.84
C ILE A 15 -1.37 -5.42 -5.07
N ASN A 16 -1.11 -6.02 -6.23
CA ASN A 16 -1.92 -5.76 -7.40
C ASN A 16 -3.28 -6.43 -7.24
N VAL A 17 -4.36 -5.70 -7.49
CA VAL A 17 -5.72 -6.23 -7.33
C VAL A 17 -5.98 -7.40 -8.28
N SER A 18 -5.31 -7.43 -9.44
CA SER A 18 -5.40 -8.51 -10.42
C SER A 18 -4.87 -9.85 -9.91
N ASP A 19 -3.98 -9.84 -8.91
CA ASP A 19 -3.39 -11.05 -8.32
C ASP A 19 -4.26 -11.65 -7.21
N ILE A 20 -5.28 -10.94 -6.76
CA ILE A 20 -6.16 -11.38 -5.67
C ILE A 20 -7.26 -12.29 -6.23
N SER A 21 -7.38 -13.49 -5.65
CA SER A 21 -8.43 -14.44 -6.03
C SER A 21 -9.83 -13.85 -5.86
N VAL A 22 -10.64 -13.96 -6.92
CA VAL A 22 -12.06 -13.60 -6.88
C VAL A 22 -12.83 -14.68 -6.13
N THR A 23 -13.38 -14.34 -4.96
CA THR A 23 -14.19 -15.26 -4.14
C THR A 23 -15.61 -14.76 -3.95
N SER A 24 -16.56 -15.69 -3.78
CA SER A 24 -17.97 -15.36 -3.47
C SER A 24 -18.11 -14.68 -2.11
N ARG A 25 -19.15 -13.85 -1.94
CA ARG A 25 -19.48 -13.18 -0.65
C ARG A 25 -19.77 -14.18 0.48
N SER A 26 -20.20 -15.39 0.15
CA SER A 26 -20.46 -16.46 1.14
C SER A 26 -19.20 -17.24 1.55
N ALA A 27 -18.04 -16.93 0.98
CA ALA A 27 -16.76 -17.56 1.33
C ALA A 27 -16.04 -16.80 2.45
N MET A 28 -15.07 -17.46 3.11
CA MET A 28 -14.21 -16.83 4.13
C MET A 28 -13.14 -15.88 3.55
N GLY A 29 -13.01 -15.81 2.22
CA GLY A 29 -11.99 -15.00 1.54
C GLY A 29 -10.64 -15.70 1.42
N VAL A 30 -9.60 -14.92 1.14
CA VAL A 30 -8.21 -15.38 0.98
C VAL A 30 -7.27 -14.59 1.88
N LYS A 31 -6.15 -15.20 2.26
CA LYS A 31 -5.14 -14.58 3.12
C LYS A 31 -4.16 -13.77 2.28
N LEU A 32 -4.19 -12.44 2.40
CA LEU A 32 -3.28 -11.53 1.69
C LEU A 32 -1.94 -11.36 2.42
N MET A 33 -1.95 -11.36 3.76
CA MET A 33 -0.76 -11.16 4.59
C MET A 33 -0.70 -12.22 5.69
N ARG A 34 0.51 -12.72 5.96
CA ARG A 34 0.78 -13.53 7.14
C ARG A 34 1.43 -12.64 8.20
N THR A 35 0.68 -12.39 9.26
CA THR A 35 1.19 -11.71 10.46
C THR A 35 1.74 -12.73 11.46
N LEU A 36 2.66 -12.28 12.31
CA LEU A 36 3.08 -12.99 13.52
C LEU A 36 2.05 -12.76 14.66
N GLU A 37 2.21 -13.46 15.80
CA GLU A 37 1.22 -13.41 16.90
C GLU A 37 1.01 -12.00 17.48
N ASP A 38 2.07 -11.18 17.52
CA ASP A 38 2.02 -9.81 18.06
C ASP A 38 1.85 -8.73 16.98
N GLU A 39 1.48 -9.12 15.75
CA GLU A 39 1.39 -8.24 14.60
C GLU A 39 -0.04 -8.18 14.07
N ALA A 40 -0.55 -6.96 13.89
CA ALA A 40 -1.87 -6.72 13.34
C ALA A 40 -1.78 -5.80 12.13
N VAL A 41 -2.73 -5.96 11.20
CA VAL A 41 -2.94 -4.98 10.13
C VAL A 41 -3.59 -3.75 10.75
N VAL A 42 -2.94 -2.59 10.63
CA VAL A 42 -3.43 -1.33 11.18
C VAL A 42 -4.07 -0.46 10.10
N THR A 43 -3.65 -0.59 8.84
CA THR A 43 -4.25 0.20 7.76
C THR A 43 -4.22 -0.47 6.39
N ILE A 44 -5.18 -0.06 5.55
CA ILE A 44 -5.32 -0.48 4.16
C ILE A 44 -5.60 0.77 3.32
N ALA A 45 -4.90 0.93 2.20
CA ALA A 45 -5.07 2.04 1.27
C ALA A 45 -5.30 1.53 -0.15
N LYS A 46 -6.28 2.11 -0.86
CA LYS A 46 -6.49 1.85 -2.28
C LYS A 46 -5.67 2.85 -3.09
N ILE A 47 -4.80 2.36 -3.96
CA ILE A 47 -3.97 3.18 -4.83
C ILE A 47 -4.56 3.12 -6.24
N SER A 48 -5.07 4.26 -6.69
CA SER A 48 -5.65 4.45 -8.02
C SER A 48 -4.63 5.18 -8.89
N GLY A 49 -3.68 4.43 -9.45
CA GLY A 49 -2.68 4.95 -10.40
C GLY A 49 -2.49 3.98 -11.57
N ASP A 50 -2.36 4.56 -12.76
CA ASP A 50 -1.87 3.95 -14.02
C ASP A 50 -0.39 4.35 -14.26
N THR A 51 0.34 4.63 -13.19
CA THR A 51 1.72 5.13 -13.26
C THR A 51 2.72 3.99 -13.45
N ASN A 52 3.65 4.29 -14.36
CA ASN A 52 4.75 3.48 -14.86
C ASN A 52 5.53 2.78 -13.73
N GLU A 53 6.16 1.65 -14.04
CA GLU A 53 6.95 0.80 -13.13
C GLU A 53 8.27 1.46 -12.67
N GLU A 54 8.22 2.72 -12.27
CA GLU A 54 9.34 3.42 -11.64
C GLU A 54 9.12 3.38 -10.12
N GLU A 55 10.22 3.25 -9.36
CA GLU A 55 10.22 3.03 -7.91
C GLU A 55 9.55 4.21 -7.17
N GLU A 56 8.22 4.12 -7.01
CA GLU A 56 7.41 5.08 -6.26
C GLU A 56 7.74 4.98 -4.76
N GLU A 57 8.36 6.03 -4.20
CA GLU A 57 8.57 6.17 -2.75
C GLU A 57 7.24 6.58 -2.09
N ILE A 58 6.70 5.68 -1.26
CA ILE A 58 5.44 5.91 -0.54
C ILE A 58 5.76 6.62 0.78
N THR A 59 5.54 7.93 0.83
CA THR A 59 5.54 8.69 2.09
C THR A 59 4.19 8.60 2.79
N LEU A 60 4.19 8.08 4.02
CA LEU A 60 2.99 7.96 4.86
C LEU A 60 2.87 9.21 5.74
N LEU A 61 1.83 10.01 5.52
CA LEU A 61 1.49 11.17 6.34
C LEU A 61 0.25 10.82 7.18
N ASP A 62 0.39 10.87 8.51
CA ASP A 62 -0.68 10.58 9.47
C ASP A 62 -1.26 11.90 9.99
N GLU A 63 -2.43 12.30 9.48
CA GLU A 63 -3.26 13.35 10.08
C GLU A 63 -4.57 12.72 10.62
N SER A 64 -4.69 12.61 11.94
CA SER A 64 -5.90 12.22 12.68
C SER A 64 -7.13 13.06 12.26
N GLU A 65 -8.40 12.62 12.19
CA GLU A 65 -9.17 11.61 12.94
C GLU A 65 -10.18 10.80 12.08
N ASP A 66 -10.10 10.83 10.76
CA ASP A 66 -10.85 9.90 9.90
C ASP A 66 -9.84 9.24 8.96
N THR A 67 -9.71 7.91 9.04
CA THR A 67 -8.66 7.11 8.36
C THR A 67 -8.86 7.06 6.84
N ASN A 68 -8.76 8.21 6.17
CA ASN A 68 -8.42 8.31 4.75
C ASN A 68 -6.91 8.52 4.66
N ILE A 69 -6.16 7.44 4.45
CA ILE A 69 -4.74 7.56 4.06
C ILE A 69 -4.69 8.13 2.65
N ILE A 70 -4.21 9.37 2.54
CA ILE A 70 -3.83 9.98 1.26
C ILE A 70 -2.36 9.63 1.04
N VAL A 71 -2.08 8.82 0.02
CA VAL A 71 -0.72 8.56 -0.42
C VAL A 71 -0.36 9.70 -1.38
N GLU A 72 0.44 10.67 -0.92
CA GLU A 72 1.01 11.68 -1.80
C GLU A 72 2.28 11.13 -2.48
N GLU A 73 2.34 11.28 -3.80
CA GLU A 73 3.47 10.93 -4.65
C GLU A 73 4.56 12.01 -4.50
N VAL A 74 5.73 11.65 -3.98
CA VAL A 74 6.90 12.56 -3.96
C VAL A 74 7.76 12.24 -5.18
N ALA A 75 7.71 13.11 -6.19
CA ALA A 75 8.63 13.05 -7.33
C ALA A 75 10.05 13.41 -6.86
N THR A 76 10.97 12.44 -6.88
CA THR A 76 12.39 12.70 -6.64
C THR A 76 13.01 13.26 -7.92
N GLU A 77 13.23 14.58 -7.97
CA GLU A 77 14.09 15.20 -8.99
C GLU A 77 15.54 14.77 -8.75
N VAL A 78 15.99 13.73 -9.46
CA VAL A 78 17.41 13.40 -9.57
C VAL A 78 18.06 14.52 -10.39
N LYS A 79 18.71 15.47 -9.71
CA LYS A 79 19.61 16.42 -10.36
C LYS A 79 20.90 15.68 -10.71
N ASP A 80 20.98 15.23 -11.96
CA ASP A 80 22.25 14.84 -12.56
C ASP A 80 23.16 16.09 -12.65
N GLU A 81 24.02 16.27 -11.64
CA GLU A 81 25.23 17.08 -11.77
C GLU A 81 26.21 16.33 -12.67
N GLU A 82 26.08 16.50 -13.99
CA GLU A 82 27.20 16.22 -14.91
C GLU A 82 28.17 17.40 -14.90
N ASN A 83 29.40 17.10 -14.50
CA ASN A 83 30.59 17.94 -14.60
C ASN A 83 31.17 17.94 -16.02
#